data_AF-A0A926EIK1-F1
#
_entry.id   AF-A0A926EIK1-F1
#
_cell.length_a   1.000
_cell.length_b   1.000
_cell.length_c   1.000
_cell.angle_alpha   90.00
_cell.angle_beta   90.00
_cell.angle_gamma   90.00
#
_symmetry.space_group_name_H-M   'P 1'
#
loop_
_entity.id
_entity.type
_entity.pdbx_description
1 polymer ?
#
loop_
_entity_poly.entity_id
_entity_poly.type
_entity_poly.pdbx_seq_one_letter_code
_entity_poly.pdbx_strand_id
1 'polypeptide(L)'
;MKKKIAGLILIMLALNACSFRSIPQEQELPTSSDSEFIVSQGEEKQELQSPPESEPEEAPFSSSQENQPVQPPEADSSSETDLAPETTEDWMLVLANFENPLPDGYEPELKEVQNGYKMEERVADIMIEMIADAKADGVDLLVCSAYRPYSSQERIFNNSVDAYMNGGKSYEQAVVETAKLIAKPGTSEHQTGLAADIVTPSYQNLDSGFEQTKAFQWLSEHAVEYGFILRYPADKVEITKIDYEPWHYRYVGQQAAKAIKEQGLCLEEYLS
;
A
#
# COMPACT_ATOMS: atom_id res chain seq x y z
N MET A 1 51.20 56.07 -13.35
CA MET A 1 52.05 55.76 -14.53
C MET A 1 53.14 54.78 -14.11
N LYS A 2 53.34 53.72 -14.92
CA LYS A 2 54.49 52.78 -14.98
C LYS A 2 54.58 51.76 -13.82
N LYS A 3 54.84 50.46 -14.01
CA LYS A 3 55.04 49.58 -15.19
C LYS A 3 54.95 48.11 -14.68
N LYS A 4 54.44 47.20 -15.52
CA LYS A 4 54.54 45.73 -15.36
C LYS A 4 55.99 45.26 -15.58
N ILE A 5 56.43 44.21 -14.88
CA ILE A 5 57.48 43.30 -15.35
C ILE A 5 57.06 41.86 -15.01
N ALA A 6 57.02 41.02 -16.04
CA ALA A 6 56.83 39.58 -15.98
C ALA A 6 58.19 38.88 -15.77
N GLY A 7 58.19 37.73 -15.10
CA GLY A 7 59.37 36.88 -14.93
C GLY A 7 58.96 35.40 -14.85
N LEU A 8 59.11 34.73 -15.97
CA LEU A 8 58.92 33.31 -16.22
C LEU A 8 60.15 32.53 -15.70
N ILE A 9 60.01 31.54 -14.82
CA ILE A 9 61.05 30.51 -14.59
C ILE A 9 60.44 29.11 -14.60
N LEU A 10 61.17 28.28 -15.33
CA LEU A 10 60.94 26.97 -15.89
C LEU A 10 61.18 25.83 -14.88
N ILE A 11 60.23 24.90 -14.86
CA ILE A 11 60.27 23.44 -14.64
C ILE A 11 61.60 22.82 -14.18
N MET A 12 61.55 22.11 -13.04
CA MET A 12 62.42 20.95 -12.72
C MET A 12 61.55 19.81 -12.20
N LEU A 13 61.54 18.70 -12.96
CA LEU A 13 60.97 17.40 -12.59
C LEU A 13 61.77 16.74 -11.46
N ALA A 14 61.09 16.13 -10.50
CA ALA A 14 61.62 15.01 -9.73
C ALA A 14 60.51 13.95 -9.52
N LEU A 15 60.83 12.73 -9.95
CA LEU A 15 60.04 11.51 -9.88
C LEU A 15 60.15 10.83 -8.51
N ASN A 16 59.17 9.95 -8.24
CA ASN A 16 59.09 8.87 -7.24
C ASN A 16 58.74 9.26 -5.79
N ALA A 17 57.58 8.80 -5.29
CA ALA A 17 57.41 7.44 -4.79
C ALA A 17 55.94 7.20 -4.34
N CYS A 18 55.48 5.96 -4.51
CA CYS A 18 54.21 5.43 -4.04
C CYS A 18 53.88 5.82 -2.59
N SER A 19 52.65 6.27 -2.38
CA SER A 19 51.90 6.00 -1.15
C SER A 19 50.42 5.97 -1.51
N PHE A 20 49.84 4.78 -1.40
CA PHE A 20 48.42 4.49 -1.47
C PHE A 20 47.64 5.52 -0.64
N ARG A 21 46.81 6.34 -1.30
CA ARG A 21 45.74 7.09 -0.65
C ARG A 21 44.45 6.33 -0.88
N SER A 22 43.87 5.87 0.22
CA SER A 22 42.56 5.25 0.27
C SER A 22 41.51 6.14 -0.39
N ILE A 23 40.73 5.54 -1.27
CA ILE A 23 39.50 6.09 -1.85
C ILE A 23 38.50 6.29 -0.70
N PRO A 24 37.83 7.44 -0.55
CA PRO A 24 36.70 7.55 0.37
C PRO A 24 35.54 6.74 -0.22
N GLN A 25 35.02 5.80 0.57
CA GLN A 25 33.80 5.05 0.26
C GLN A 25 32.65 5.99 -0.11
N GLU A 26 31.88 5.58 -1.12
CA GLU A 26 30.50 6.00 -1.33
C GLU A 26 29.75 5.99 0.01
N GLN A 27 29.16 7.13 0.36
CA GLN A 27 28.18 7.18 1.45
C GLN A 27 26.96 6.39 1.00
N GLU A 28 26.77 5.22 1.60
CA GLU A 28 25.48 4.54 1.56
C GLU A 28 24.42 5.44 2.22
N LEU A 29 23.29 5.58 1.52
CA LEU A 29 22.06 6.18 2.05
C LEU A 29 21.65 5.44 3.32
N PRO A 30 21.16 6.13 4.37
CA PRO A 30 20.75 5.47 5.60
C PRO A 30 19.62 4.49 5.28
N THR A 31 19.85 3.21 5.58
CA THR A 31 18.80 2.19 5.62
C THR A 31 17.76 2.68 6.62
N SER A 32 16.56 2.95 6.13
CA SER A 32 15.40 3.30 6.95
C SER A 32 15.33 2.32 8.11
N SER A 33 15.38 2.88 9.32
CA SER A 33 15.21 2.14 10.57
C SER A 33 14.05 1.16 10.42
N ASP A 34 14.33 -0.10 10.66
CA ASP A 34 13.34 -1.15 10.82
C ASP A 34 12.27 -0.64 11.80
N SER A 35 11.13 -0.21 11.26
CA SER A 35 9.90 -0.10 12.00
C SER A 35 9.50 -1.53 12.35
N GLU A 36 9.97 -1.99 13.51
CA GLU A 36 9.46 -3.19 14.15
C GLU A 36 7.94 -3.02 14.29
N PHE A 37 7.20 -3.61 13.35
CA PHE A 37 5.77 -3.82 13.47
C PHE A 37 5.58 -4.86 14.59
N ILE A 38 5.59 -4.39 15.83
CA ILE A 38 5.23 -5.21 16.98
C ILE A 38 3.71 -5.31 16.96
N VAL A 39 3.21 -6.44 16.45
CA VAL A 39 1.83 -6.87 16.71
C VAL A 39 1.71 -7.11 18.22
N SER A 40 1.32 -6.06 18.94
CA SER A 40 0.95 -6.13 20.35
C SER A 40 -0.50 -6.60 20.43
N GLN A 41 -0.74 -7.90 20.56
CA GLN A 41 -2.06 -8.40 20.95
C GLN A 41 -2.13 -8.56 22.48
N GLY A 42 -3.17 -7.96 23.06
CA GLY A 42 -3.56 -8.18 24.45
C GLY A 42 -4.14 -9.60 24.61
N GLU A 43 -3.67 -10.31 25.63
CA GLU A 43 -4.15 -11.64 25.99
C GLU A 43 -5.52 -11.54 26.68
N GLU A 44 -6.58 -12.04 26.04
CA GLU A 44 -7.80 -12.43 26.73
C GLU A 44 -7.87 -13.96 26.81
N LYS A 45 -7.87 -14.47 28.05
CA LYS A 45 -7.97 -15.89 28.38
C LYS A 45 -9.34 -16.43 27.97
N GLN A 46 -9.37 -17.49 27.16
CA GLN A 46 -10.49 -18.43 27.15
C GLN A 46 -10.02 -19.87 27.36
N GLU A 47 -10.69 -20.51 28.32
CA GLU A 47 -10.56 -21.90 28.73
C GLU A 47 -10.93 -22.88 27.62
N LEU A 48 -10.17 -23.97 27.54
CA LEU A 48 -10.41 -25.13 26.69
C LEU A 48 -11.72 -25.85 27.03
N GLN A 49 -12.48 -26.24 26.00
CA GLN A 49 -13.20 -27.51 25.95
C GLN A 49 -13.40 -27.94 24.47
N SER A 50 -12.95 -29.14 24.14
CA SER A 50 -13.16 -29.84 22.85
C SER A 50 -13.96 -31.14 23.08
N PRO A 51 -14.36 -31.90 22.04
CA PRO A 51 -15.58 -31.77 21.25
C PRO A 51 -16.45 -33.06 21.35
N PRO A 52 -17.44 -33.27 20.47
CA PRO A 52 -17.45 -34.58 19.82
C PRO A 52 -17.73 -34.59 18.32
N GLU A 53 -17.27 -35.70 17.77
CA GLU A 53 -17.10 -36.21 16.41
C GLU A 53 -18.40 -36.80 15.80
N SER A 54 -18.58 -36.69 14.47
CA SER A 54 -19.11 -37.77 13.60
C SER A 54 -19.18 -37.36 12.12
N GLU A 55 -18.58 -38.20 11.26
CA GLU A 55 -18.82 -38.40 9.83
C GLU A 55 -19.36 -39.85 9.63
N PRO A 56 -19.61 -40.37 8.41
CA PRO A 56 -20.43 -39.88 7.28
C PRO A 56 -21.41 -40.99 6.79
N GLU A 57 -22.37 -40.71 5.89
CA GLU A 57 -22.99 -41.78 5.06
C GLU A 57 -23.37 -41.31 3.64
N GLU A 58 -23.02 -42.17 2.67
CA GLU A 58 -23.23 -42.04 1.22
C GLU A 58 -24.61 -42.54 0.73
N ALA A 59 -24.87 -42.26 -0.56
CA ALA A 59 -26.06 -42.42 -1.40
C ALA A 59 -26.65 -43.85 -1.60
N PRO A 60 -27.73 -43.99 -2.41
CA PRO A 60 -27.46 -44.49 -3.78
C PRO A 60 -28.35 -43.95 -4.94
N PHE A 61 -27.71 -43.87 -6.12
CA PHE A 61 -28.12 -44.17 -7.51
C PHE A 61 -29.60 -44.19 -7.97
N SER A 62 -29.86 -43.55 -9.14
CA SER A 62 -30.41 -44.26 -10.32
C SER A 62 -30.20 -43.49 -11.66
N SER A 63 -29.76 -44.25 -12.67
CA SER A 63 -29.49 -43.98 -14.09
C SER A 63 -30.79 -43.82 -14.90
N SER A 64 -30.91 -43.02 -15.98
CA SER A 64 -30.50 -43.24 -17.41
C SER A 64 -31.15 -42.07 -18.22
N GLN A 65 -30.71 -41.51 -19.36
CA GLN A 65 -30.27 -42.12 -20.62
C GLN A 65 -29.86 -41.02 -21.65
N GLU A 66 -28.83 -41.28 -22.48
CA GLU A 66 -28.40 -40.62 -23.74
C GLU A 66 -29.53 -40.48 -24.81
N ASN A 67 -29.50 -39.62 -25.87
CA ASN A 67 -28.41 -39.26 -26.79
C ASN A 67 -28.73 -37.99 -27.65
N GLN A 68 -27.67 -37.36 -28.19
CA GLN A 68 -27.60 -36.11 -29.03
C GLN A 68 -28.10 -36.27 -30.50
N PRO A 69 -27.77 -35.39 -31.51
CA PRO A 69 -27.53 -33.92 -31.62
C PRO A 69 -28.28 -33.24 -32.80
N VAL A 70 -28.48 -31.90 -32.81
CA VAL A 70 -28.55 -31.09 -34.07
C VAL A 70 -28.14 -29.62 -33.82
N GLN A 71 -27.21 -29.08 -34.63
CA GLN A 71 -26.87 -27.63 -34.72
C GLN A 71 -27.64 -26.92 -35.88
N PRO A 72 -27.38 -25.64 -36.24
CA PRO A 72 -28.12 -24.45 -35.84
C PRO A 72 -28.81 -23.76 -37.05
N PRO A 73 -29.42 -22.59 -36.85
CA PRO A 73 -29.21 -21.52 -37.84
C PRO A 73 -28.89 -20.16 -37.22
N GLU A 74 -28.17 -19.38 -38.02
CA GLU A 74 -27.62 -18.05 -37.76
C GLU A 74 -28.63 -16.89 -37.80
N ALA A 75 -28.15 -15.77 -37.24
CA ALA A 75 -28.41 -14.36 -37.56
C ALA A 75 -29.74 -13.75 -37.09
N ASP A 76 -29.66 -12.81 -36.13
CA ASP A 76 -29.80 -11.39 -36.50
C ASP A 76 -29.12 -10.45 -35.48
N SER A 77 -28.58 -9.38 -36.05
CA SER A 77 -28.07 -8.12 -35.55
C SER A 77 -28.51 -7.65 -34.15
N SER A 78 -27.54 -7.44 -33.26
CA SER A 78 -27.54 -6.29 -32.35
C SER A 78 -26.12 -5.78 -32.15
N SER A 79 -25.92 -4.52 -32.52
CA SER A 79 -24.70 -3.75 -32.34
C SER A 79 -24.30 -3.69 -30.86
N GLU A 80 -23.33 -4.50 -30.46
CA GLU A 80 -22.53 -4.20 -29.28
C GLU A 80 -21.45 -3.21 -29.70
N THR A 81 -21.79 -1.93 -29.63
CA THR A 81 -20.78 -0.90 -29.37
C THR A 81 -20.25 -1.18 -27.96
N ASP A 82 -19.19 -1.96 -27.91
CA ASP A 82 -18.31 -2.11 -26.76
C ASP A 82 -17.58 -0.77 -26.58
N LEU A 83 -18.29 0.19 -25.99
CA LEU A 83 -17.72 1.44 -25.51
C LEU A 83 -17.38 1.22 -24.04
N ALA A 84 -16.22 0.61 -23.81
CA ALA A 84 -15.48 0.86 -22.58
C ALA A 84 -15.42 2.38 -22.37
N PRO A 85 -15.74 2.89 -21.17
CA PRO A 85 -15.49 4.30 -20.89
C PRO A 85 -13.96 4.50 -20.88
N GLU A 86 -13.41 4.94 -22.01
CA GLU A 86 -12.11 5.59 -22.03
C GLU A 86 -12.22 6.90 -21.24
N THR A 87 -11.97 6.84 -19.94
CA THR A 87 -11.68 8.02 -19.13
C THR A 87 -10.24 7.91 -18.62
N THR A 88 -9.56 9.05 -18.61
CA THR A 88 -8.18 9.26 -18.10
C THR A 88 -8.03 8.99 -16.58
N GLU A 89 -9.01 8.33 -15.99
CA GLU A 89 -9.24 8.10 -14.57
C GLU A 89 -9.07 6.63 -14.16
N ASP A 90 -8.87 5.71 -15.12
CA ASP A 90 -8.71 4.27 -14.85
C ASP A 90 -7.53 3.99 -13.89
N TRP A 91 -6.42 4.72 -14.06
CA TRP A 91 -5.21 4.49 -13.27
C TRP A 91 -5.36 4.80 -11.77
N MET A 92 -6.22 5.76 -11.38
CA MET A 92 -6.43 6.11 -9.97
C MET A 92 -7.41 5.16 -9.28
N LEU A 93 -8.18 4.39 -10.05
CA LEU A 93 -9.17 3.42 -9.57
C LEU A 93 -8.67 1.97 -9.60
N VAL A 94 -7.39 1.74 -9.87
CA VAL A 94 -6.79 0.40 -9.80
C VAL A 94 -7.09 -0.26 -8.46
N LEU A 95 -7.73 -1.42 -8.49
CA LEU A 95 -8.06 -2.20 -7.30
C LEU A 95 -6.96 -3.21 -7.04
N ALA A 96 -6.10 -2.95 -6.05
CA ALA A 96 -5.11 -3.90 -5.57
C ALA A 96 -5.62 -4.56 -4.28
N ASN A 97 -6.05 -5.81 -4.38
CA ASN A 97 -6.50 -6.60 -3.23
C ASN A 97 -6.27 -8.10 -3.47
N PHE A 98 -6.73 -8.97 -2.56
CA PHE A 98 -6.49 -10.41 -2.64
C PHE A 98 -6.98 -11.05 -3.95
N GLU A 99 -8.06 -10.54 -4.53
CA GLU A 99 -8.66 -11.06 -5.77
C GLU A 99 -8.08 -10.39 -7.02
N ASN A 100 -7.45 -9.23 -6.86
CA ASN A 100 -6.95 -8.37 -7.92
C ASN A 100 -5.47 -8.04 -7.66
N PRO A 101 -4.53 -8.97 -7.92
CA PRO A 101 -3.11 -8.69 -7.82
C PRO A 101 -2.67 -7.72 -8.92
N LEU A 102 -1.68 -6.88 -8.59
CA LEU A 102 -1.01 -6.03 -9.56
C LEU A 102 -0.26 -6.88 -10.60
N PRO A 103 -0.15 -6.40 -11.85
CA PRO A 103 0.69 -7.04 -12.86
C PRO A 103 2.14 -7.20 -12.41
N ASP A 104 2.79 -8.27 -12.86
CA ASP A 104 4.22 -8.47 -12.65
C ASP A 104 5.03 -7.28 -13.16
N GLY A 105 5.93 -6.77 -12.32
CA GLY A 105 6.76 -5.61 -12.66
C GLY A 105 6.04 -4.27 -12.64
N TYR A 106 4.84 -4.17 -12.03
CA TYR A 106 4.18 -2.89 -11.80
C TYR A 106 5.09 -1.93 -11.02
N GLU A 107 5.48 -0.83 -11.65
CA GLU A 107 6.33 0.19 -11.06
C GLU A 107 5.85 1.58 -11.53
N PRO A 108 5.23 2.38 -10.66
CA PRO A 108 4.77 3.72 -11.01
C PRO A 108 5.96 4.71 -11.08
N GLU A 109 5.75 5.83 -11.75
CA GLU A 109 6.66 6.99 -11.62
C GLU A 109 6.42 7.68 -10.27
N LEU A 110 7.50 8.01 -9.56
CA LEU A 110 7.46 8.37 -8.14
C LEU A 110 8.07 9.73 -7.85
N LYS A 111 7.44 10.47 -6.95
CA LYS A 111 7.93 11.75 -6.42
C LYS A 111 7.86 11.76 -4.89
N GLU A 112 8.85 12.37 -4.26
CA GLU A 112 8.92 12.50 -2.81
C GLU A 112 7.80 13.40 -2.28
N VAL A 113 7.15 12.95 -1.20
CA VAL A 113 6.08 13.70 -0.50
C VAL A 113 6.53 14.21 0.86
N GLN A 114 7.26 13.40 1.63
CA GLN A 114 7.74 13.76 2.97
C GLN A 114 8.81 12.77 3.46
N ASN A 115 9.92 13.26 4.02
CA ASN A 115 10.94 12.44 4.70
C ASN A 115 11.46 11.24 3.88
N GLY A 116 11.64 11.41 2.57
CA GLY A 116 12.07 10.32 1.67
C GLY A 116 10.97 9.34 1.26
N TYR A 117 9.77 9.41 1.85
CA TYR A 117 8.60 8.67 1.36
C TYR A 117 8.14 9.26 0.03
N LYS A 118 7.78 8.37 -0.90
CA LYS A 118 7.37 8.72 -2.25
C LYS A 118 5.98 8.19 -2.55
N MET A 119 5.25 8.92 -3.37
CA MET A 119 3.98 8.49 -3.95
C MET A 119 4.06 8.57 -5.46
N GLU A 120 3.06 8.03 -6.14
CA GLU A 120 2.85 8.22 -7.56
C GLU A 120 2.93 9.72 -7.91
N GLU A 121 3.65 10.07 -8.98
CA GLU A 121 4.08 11.45 -9.23
C GLU A 121 2.92 12.46 -9.38
N ARG A 122 1.77 12.04 -9.91
CA ARG A 122 0.57 12.87 -10.09
C ARG A 122 -0.17 13.06 -8.76
N VAL A 123 -0.01 12.12 -7.83
CA VAL A 123 -0.60 12.18 -6.47
C VAL A 123 0.31 12.94 -5.51
N ALA A 124 1.63 12.93 -5.72
CA ALA A 124 2.59 13.48 -4.78
C ALA A 124 2.36 14.96 -4.46
N ASP A 125 2.09 15.80 -5.48
CA ASP A 125 1.80 17.22 -5.26
C ASP A 125 0.51 17.44 -4.46
N ILE A 126 -0.49 16.59 -4.66
CA ILE A 126 -1.76 16.63 -3.93
C ILE A 126 -1.56 16.25 -2.45
N MET A 127 -0.75 15.23 -2.17
CA MET A 127 -0.37 14.86 -0.81
C MET A 127 0.40 15.99 -0.11
N ILE A 128 1.33 16.64 -0.81
CA ILE A 128 2.09 17.78 -0.27
C ILE A 128 1.15 18.94 0.08
N GLU A 129 0.17 19.24 -0.78
CA GLU A 129 -0.84 20.27 -0.54
C GLU A 129 -1.70 19.93 0.69
N MET A 130 -2.22 18.70 0.78
CA MET A 130 -3.01 18.24 1.92
C MET A 130 -2.24 18.35 3.25
N ILE A 131 -0.96 17.96 3.27
CA ILE A 131 -0.10 18.09 4.45
C ILE A 131 0.10 19.56 4.84
N ALA A 132 0.29 20.44 3.84
CA ALA A 132 0.49 21.87 4.08
C ALA A 132 -0.76 22.55 4.63
N ASP A 133 -1.94 22.21 4.11
CA ASP A 133 -3.22 22.78 4.55
C ASP A 133 -3.60 22.28 5.95
N ALA A 134 -3.41 20.99 6.23
CA ALA A 134 -3.55 20.47 7.59
C ALA A 134 -2.63 21.23 8.57
N LYS A 135 -1.39 21.52 8.15
CA LYS A 135 -0.45 22.29 8.96
C LYS A 135 -0.92 23.73 9.17
N ALA A 136 -1.52 24.36 8.17
CA ALA A 136 -2.11 25.70 8.28
C ALA A 136 -3.27 25.74 9.29
N ASP A 137 -4.01 24.63 9.42
CA ASP A 137 -5.06 24.43 10.43
C ASP A 137 -4.52 24.01 11.81
N GLY A 138 -3.19 23.94 11.96
CA GLY A 138 -2.54 23.57 13.22
C GLY A 138 -2.55 22.06 13.50
N VAL A 139 -2.70 21.24 12.47
CA VAL A 139 -2.66 19.77 12.52
C VAL A 139 -1.39 19.27 11.85
N ASP A 140 -0.60 18.44 12.55
CA ASP A 140 0.62 17.86 12.02
C ASP A 140 0.35 16.46 11.44
N LEU A 141 0.38 16.35 10.11
CA LEU A 141 0.36 15.07 9.39
C LEU A 141 1.79 14.59 9.12
N LEU A 142 2.07 13.34 9.48
CA LEU A 142 3.34 12.67 9.26
C LEU A 142 3.11 11.39 8.46
N VAL A 143 3.64 11.33 7.24
CA VAL A 143 3.70 10.10 6.45
C VAL A 143 4.75 9.18 7.07
N CYS A 144 4.35 7.96 7.43
CA CYS A 144 5.25 6.94 7.97
C CYS A 144 5.42 5.72 7.05
N SER A 145 4.64 5.64 5.97
CA SER A 145 4.78 4.64 4.91
C SER A 145 4.00 5.11 3.68
N ALA A 146 4.52 4.85 2.48
CA ALA A 146 3.92 5.28 1.21
C ALA A 146 4.23 4.23 0.13
N TYR A 147 4.78 4.59 -1.04
CA TYR A 147 5.19 3.59 -2.02
C TYR A 147 6.14 2.55 -1.40
N ARG A 148 5.81 1.28 -1.63
CA ARG A 148 6.61 0.15 -1.17
C ARG A 148 6.83 -0.81 -2.34
N PRO A 149 8.08 -1.13 -2.71
CA PRO A 149 8.33 -2.09 -3.78
C PRO A 149 7.95 -3.51 -3.35
N TYR A 150 7.69 -4.37 -4.32
CA TYR A 150 7.29 -5.77 -4.11
C TYR A 150 8.15 -6.51 -3.08
N SER A 151 9.48 -6.41 -3.22
CA SER A 151 10.43 -7.11 -2.34
C SER A 151 10.36 -6.64 -0.88
N SER A 152 10.05 -5.37 -0.65
CA SER A 152 9.82 -4.86 0.70
C SER A 152 8.49 -5.37 1.27
N GLN A 153 7.44 -5.45 0.46
CA GLN A 153 6.15 -6.04 0.88
C GLN A 153 6.33 -7.53 1.23
N GLU A 154 7.06 -8.28 0.41
CA GLU A 154 7.42 -9.67 0.67
C GLU A 154 8.13 -9.86 1.99
N ARG A 155 9.15 -9.04 2.26
CA ARG A 155 9.87 -9.10 3.53
C ARG A 155 8.95 -8.83 4.72
N ILE A 156 8.12 -7.78 4.67
CA ILE A 156 7.22 -7.41 5.79
C ILE A 156 6.18 -8.51 6.02
N PHE A 157 5.59 -9.06 4.95
CA PHE A 157 4.64 -10.16 5.04
C PHE A 157 5.27 -11.40 5.68
N ASN A 158 6.43 -11.84 5.17
CA ASN A 158 7.11 -13.04 5.67
C ASN A 158 7.57 -12.87 7.13
N ASN A 159 8.08 -11.70 7.50
CA ASN A 159 8.46 -11.41 8.89
C ASN A 159 7.26 -11.52 9.85
N SER A 160 6.08 -11.06 9.42
CA SER A 160 4.85 -11.18 10.22
C SER A 160 4.39 -12.63 10.35
N VAL A 161 4.45 -13.40 9.26
CA VAL A 161 4.14 -14.84 9.28
C VAL A 161 5.07 -15.57 10.25
N ASP A 162 6.38 -15.31 10.18
CA ASP A 162 7.37 -15.89 11.08
C ASP A 162 7.11 -15.51 12.54
N ALA A 163 6.73 -14.26 12.81
CA ALA A 163 6.37 -13.82 14.16
C ALA A 163 5.18 -14.61 14.73
N TYR A 164 4.12 -14.81 13.94
CA TYR A 164 2.97 -15.62 14.35
C TYR A 164 3.32 -17.10 14.54
N MET A 165 4.17 -17.67 13.68
CA MET A 165 4.66 -19.04 13.83
C MET A 165 5.52 -19.22 15.09
N ASN A 166 6.38 -18.25 15.40
CA ASN A 166 7.15 -18.22 16.65
C ASN A 166 6.23 -18.11 17.89
N GLY A 167 5.05 -17.51 17.73
CA GLY A 167 3.97 -17.48 18.71
C GLY A 167 3.16 -18.78 18.82
N GLY A 168 3.48 -19.82 18.05
CA GLY A 168 2.87 -21.15 18.12
C GLY A 168 1.72 -21.40 17.14
N LYS A 169 1.43 -20.48 16.22
CA LYS A 169 0.45 -20.72 15.14
C LYS A 169 1.05 -21.66 14.07
N SER A 170 0.19 -22.42 13.39
CA SER A 170 0.61 -23.11 12.16
C SER A 170 0.95 -22.10 11.06
N TYR A 171 1.70 -22.51 10.04
CA TYR A 171 1.99 -21.64 8.89
C TYR A 171 0.70 -21.09 8.24
N GLU A 172 -0.31 -21.95 8.03
CA GLU A 172 -1.59 -21.56 7.44
C GLU A 172 -2.31 -20.51 8.31
N GLN A 173 -2.36 -20.74 9.62
CA GLN A 173 -2.94 -19.77 10.55
C GLN A 173 -2.16 -18.46 10.55
N ALA A 174 -0.83 -18.51 10.57
CA ALA A 174 0.02 -17.33 10.53
C ALA A 174 -0.23 -16.50 9.26
N VAL A 175 -0.31 -17.14 8.09
CA VAL A 175 -0.64 -16.48 6.82
C VAL A 175 -2.02 -15.82 6.86
N VAL A 176 -3.03 -16.48 7.42
CA VAL A 176 -4.38 -15.93 7.54
C VAL A 176 -4.40 -14.71 8.48
N GLU A 177 -3.72 -14.77 9.61
CA GLU A 177 -3.67 -13.65 10.56
C GLU A 177 -2.86 -12.47 10.02
N THR A 178 -1.72 -12.73 9.39
CA THR A 178 -0.93 -11.69 8.72
C THR A 178 -1.75 -11.00 7.63
N ALA A 179 -2.48 -11.76 6.80
CA ALA A 179 -3.22 -11.22 5.66
C ALA A 179 -4.39 -10.28 6.03
N LYS A 180 -4.81 -10.25 7.29
CA LYS A 180 -5.84 -9.30 7.78
C LYS A 180 -5.33 -7.88 7.91
N LEU A 181 -4.02 -7.66 8.06
CA LEU A 181 -3.42 -6.33 8.23
C LEU A 181 -2.36 -6.06 7.14
N ILE A 182 -1.59 -7.08 6.79
CA ILE A 182 -0.51 -6.96 5.82
C ILE A 182 -0.92 -7.72 4.56
N ALA A 183 -1.28 -6.98 3.51
CA ALA A 183 -1.59 -7.55 2.21
C ALA A 183 -0.45 -8.44 1.68
N LYS A 184 -0.79 -9.48 0.92
CA LYS A 184 0.22 -10.32 0.26
C LYS A 184 1.04 -9.48 -0.75
N PRO A 185 2.29 -9.88 -1.04
CA PRO A 185 3.10 -9.20 -2.04
C PRO A 185 2.41 -9.26 -3.41
N GLY A 186 2.31 -8.12 -4.07
CA GLY A 186 1.55 -7.95 -5.31
C GLY A 186 0.09 -7.53 -5.10
N THR A 187 -0.43 -7.58 -3.88
CA THR A 187 -1.82 -7.19 -3.58
C THR A 187 -1.92 -5.98 -2.64
N SER A 188 -0.79 -5.35 -2.30
CA SER A 188 -0.77 -4.17 -1.42
C SER A 188 -0.98 -2.89 -2.21
N GLU A 189 -1.86 -2.01 -1.72
CA GLU A 189 -2.05 -0.69 -2.31
C GLU A 189 -0.78 0.18 -2.24
N HIS A 190 0.10 -0.02 -1.26
CA HIS A 190 1.39 0.70 -1.22
C HIS A 190 2.22 0.46 -2.48
N GLN A 191 2.07 -0.69 -3.14
CA GLN A 191 2.79 -0.97 -4.39
C GLN A 191 2.24 -0.15 -5.58
N THR A 192 1.03 0.38 -5.48
CA THR A 192 0.46 1.26 -6.51
C THR A 192 1.07 2.66 -6.50
N GLY A 193 1.66 3.08 -5.37
CA GLY A 193 2.07 4.46 -5.10
C GLY A 193 0.91 5.40 -4.74
N LEU A 194 -0.33 4.90 -4.69
CA LEU A 194 -1.54 5.70 -4.42
C LEU A 194 -1.97 5.69 -2.95
N ALA A 195 -1.31 4.90 -2.10
CA ALA A 195 -1.61 4.78 -0.68
C ALA A 195 -0.48 5.32 0.20
N ALA A 196 -0.87 5.88 1.34
CA ALA A 196 0.05 6.31 2.39
C ALA A 196 -0.55 6.04 3.78
N ASP A 197 0.34 5.65 4.69
CA ASP A 197 0.06 5.58 6.12
C ASP A 197 0.42 6.94 6.74
N ILE A 198 -0.57 7.57 7.35
CA ILE A 198 -0.48 8.90 7.93
C ILE A 198 -0.71 8.81 9.44
N VAL A 199 0.23 9.36 10.19
CA VAL A 199 0.26 9.44 11.65
C VAL A 199 0.56 10.87 12.10
N THR A 200 0.93 11.08 13.36
CA THR A 200 1.44 12.37 13.85
C THR A 200 2.84 12.22 14.44
N PRO A 201 3.65 13.30 14.55
CA PRO A 201 4.92 13.23 15.26
C PRO A 201 4.80 12.72 16.70
N SER A 202 3.68 13.03 17.38
CA SER A 202 3.41 12.65 18.78
C SER A 202 2.76 11.28 18.96
N TYR A 203 2.25 10.67 17.89
CA TYR A 203 1.53 9.41 17.92
C TYR A 203 1.79 8.70 16.59
N GLN A 204 2.71 7.72 16.60
CA GLN A 204 3.19 7.01 15.41
C GLN A 204 2.81 5.52 15.42
N ASN A 205 2.03 5.08 16.42
CA ASN A 205 1.55 3.72 16.44
C ASN A 205 0.51 3.52 15.33
N LEU A 206 0.62 2.39 14.63
CA LEU A 206 -0.37 1.92 13.67
C LEU A 206 -1.39 1.05 14.42
N ASP A 207 -2.20 1.71 15.27
CA ASP A 207 -3.29 1.10 16.00
C ASP A 207 -4.51 2.06 16.08
N SER A 208 -5.66 1.55 16.55
CA SER A 208 -6.92 2.30 16.56
C SER A 208 -6.90 3.56 17.45
N GLY A 209 -5.91 3.72 18.33
CA GLY A 209 -5.74 4.93 19.12
C GLY A 209 -5.40 6.17 18.28
N PHE A 210 -4.99 6.01 17.01
CA PHE A 210 -4.85 7.14 16.08
C PHE A 210 -6.17 7.91 15.88
N GLU A 211 -7.33 7.23 15.99
CA GLU A 211 -8.66 7.85 15.89
C GLU A 211 -8.88 9.01 16.89
N GLN A 212 -8.20 8.93 18.03
CA GLN A 212 -8.33 9.91 19.11
C GLN A 212 -7.52 11.19 18.84
N THR A 213 -6.76 11.23 17.75
CA THR A 213 -5.92 12.37 17.40
C THR A 213 -6.68 13.44 16.62
N LYS A 214 -6.20 14.68 16.68
CA LYS A 214 -6.70 15.76 15.81
C LYS A 214 -6.42 15.49 14.33
N ALA A 215 -5.36 14.75 14.02
CA ALA A 215 -5.00 14.38 12.66
C ALA A 215 -6.05 13.48 12.03
N PHE A 216 -6.49 12.44 12.74
CA PHE A 216 -7.56 11.58 12.25
C PHE A 216 -8.88 12.34 12.04
N GLN A 217 -9.24 13.23 12.97
CA GLN A 217 -10.43 14.07 12.82
C GLN A 217 -10.34 14.96 11.57
N TRP A 218 -9.21 15.64 11.39
CA TRP A 218 -8.97 16.48 10.22
C TRP A 218 -9.01 15.68 8.91
N LEU A 219 -8.35 14.52 8.87
CA LEU A 219 -8.37 13.64 7.69
C LEU A 219 -9.78 13.12 7.39
N SER A 220 -10.54 12.73 8.41
CA SER A 220 -11.93 12.28 8.25
C SER A 220 -12.82 13.35 7.61
N GLU A 221 -12.55 14.62 7.91
CA GLU A 221 -13.27 15.77 7.36
C GLU A 221 -12.78 16.13 5.95
N HIS A 222 -11.45 16.27 5.78
CA HIS A 222 -10.83 16.95 4.65
C HIS A 222 -10.15 16.05 3.61
N ALA A 223 -9.73 14.82 3.94
CA ALA A 223 -8.96 13.99 3.00
C ALA A 223 -9.69 13.79 1.66
N VAL A 224 -11.02 13.73 1.70
CA VAL A 224 -11.91 13.62 0.53
C VAL A 224 -11.77 14.79 -0.45
N GLU A 225 -11.48 16.00 0.05
CA GLU A 225 -11.32 17.23 -0.74
C GLU A 225 -10.07 17.13 -1.63
N TYR A 226 -9.10 16.32 -1.22
CA TYR A 226 -7.87 16.02 -1.94
C TYR A 226 -7.97 14.71 -2.74
N GLY A 227 -9.11 14.02 -2.71
CA GLY A 227 -9.29 12.75 -3.42
C GLY A 227 -8.76 11.52 -2.68
N PHE A 228 -8.49 11.64 -1.37
CA PHE A 228 -8.14 10.51 -0.51
C PHE A 228 -9.35 9.98 0.25
N ILE A 229 -9.39 8.66 0.43
CA ILE A 229 -10.37 7.96 1.26
C ILE A 229 -9.66 7.25 2.41
N LEU A 230 -10.34 7.14 3.56
CA LEU A 230 -10.00 6.13 4.56
C LEU A 230 -10.29 4.76 3.93
N ARG A 231 -9.24 4.01 3.61
CA ARG A 231 -9.39 2.84 2.72
C ARG A 231 -10.06 1.65 3.39
N TYR A 232 -9.73 1.43 4.66
CA TYR A 232 -10.15 0.28 5.45
C TYR A 232 -10.95 0.76 6.67
N PRO A 233 -12.22 1.18 6.49
CA PRO A 233 -13.08 1.58 7.60
C PRO A 233 -13.66 0.36 8.34
N ALA A 234 -13.99 0.55 9.62
CA ALA A 234 -14.31 -0.56 10.53
C ALA A 234 -15.59 -1.32 10.14
N ASP A 235 -16.52 -0.66 9.46
CA ASP A 235 -17.79 -1.23 9.00
C ASP A 235 -17.68 -1.94 7.63
N LYS A 236 -16.49 -1.99 7.02
CA LYS A 236 -16.26 -2.60 5.70
C LYS A 236 -15.26 -3.75 5.69
N VAL A 237 -14.78 -4.20 6.85
CA VAL A 237 -13.81 -5.31 7.00
C VAL A 237 -14.26 -6.58 6.26
N GLU A 238 -15.56 -6.90 6.30
CA GLU A 238 -16.12 -8.07 5.61
C GLU A 238 -16.03 -7.98 4.08
N ILE A 239 -15.87 -6.79 3.51
CA ILE A 239 -15.75 -6.55 2.07
C ILE A 239 -14.27 -6.39 1.69
N THR A 240 -13.55 -5.51 2.39
CA THR A 240 -12.13 -5.22 2.10
C THR A 240 -11.20 -6.38 2.44
N LYS A 241 -11.61 -7.25 3.38
CA LYS A 241 -10.81 -8.34 3.96
C LYS A 241 -9.56 -7.88 4.72
N ILE A 242 -9.43 -6.58 4.94
CA ILE A 242 -8.41 -5.95 5.75
C ILE A 242 -9.10 -5.36 6.98
N ASP A 243 -8.52 -5.60 8.15
CA ASP A 243 -8.95 -5.05 9.42
C ASP A 243 -8.95 -3.51 9.39
N TYR A 244 -9.54 -2.90 10.40
CA TYR A 244 -9.64 -1.45 10.46
C TYR A 244 -8.27 -0.76 10.58
N GLU A 245 -7.97 0.14 9.65
CA GLU A 245 -6.70 0.89 9.61
C GLU A 245 -6.95 2.41 9.50
N PRO A 246 -7.11 3.13 10.62
CA PRO A 246 -7.40 4.57 10.63
C PRO A 246 -6.28 5.44 10.04
N TRP A 247 -5.09 4.88 9.85
CA TRP A 247 -3.93 5.56 9.28
C TRP A 247 -3.81 5.42 7.77
N HIS A 248 -4.48 4.43 7.14
CA HIS A 248 -4.25 4.08 5.73
C HIS A 248 -5.19 4.87 4.81
N TYR A 249 -4.63 5.80 4.05
CA TYR A 249 -5.36 6.65 3.10
C TYR A 249 -4.98 6.33 1.65
N ARG A 250 -6.01 6.15 0.81
CA ARG A 250 -5.89 5.78 -0.61
C ARG A 250 -6.38 6.90 -1.51
N TYR A 251 -5.57 7.33 -2.47
CA TYR A 251 -5.98 8.25 -3.53
C TYR A 251 -6.85 7.55 -4.58
N VAL A 252 -8.01 8.13 -4.87
CA VAL A 252 -8.97 7.67 -5.88
C VAL A 252 -9.47 8.81 -6.78
N GLY A 253 -8.94 10.02 -6.59
CA GLY A 253 -9.44 11.24 -7.22
C GLY A 253 -10.63 11.86 -6.48
N GLN A 254 -10.79 13.19 -6.59
CA GLN A 254 -11.79 13.95 -5.82
C GLN A 254 -13.23 13.50 -6.08
N GLN A 255 -13.57 13.20 -7.33
CA GLN A 255 -14.92 12.78 -7.70
C GLN A 255 -15.29 11.44 -7.05
N ALA A 256 -14.43 10.43 -7.19
CA ALA A 256 -14.67 9.11 -6.60
C ALA A 256 -14.64 9.18 -5.06
N ALA A 257 -13.65 9.88 -4.48
CA ALA A 257 -13.56 10.00 -3.02
C ALA A 257 -14.82 10.63 -2.43
N LYS A 258 -15.34 11.68 -3.06
CA LYS A 258 -16.60 12.33 -2.66
C LYS A 258 -17.78 11.37 -2.76
N ALA A 259 -17.92 10.67 -3.88
CA ALA A 259 -19.00 9.70 -4.09
C ALA A 259 -18.95 8.55 -3.06
N ILE A 260 -17.76 8.04 -2.75
CA ILE A 260 -17.52 7.00 -1.75
C ILE A 260 -17.93 7.49 -0.35
N LYS A 261 -17.50 8.69 0.04
CA LYS A 261 -17.84 9.28 1.34
C LYS A 261 -19.34 9.57 1.48
N GLU A 262 -19.96 10.16 0.47
CA GLU A 262 -21.39 10.53 0.51
C GLU A 262 -22.31 9.31 0.57
N GLN A 263 -21.91 8.21 -0.06
CA GLN A 263 -22.69 6.97 -0.10
C GLN A 263 -22.31 5.96 0.99
N GLY A 264 -21.25 6.21 1.76
CA GLY A 264 -20.77 5.29 2.79
C GLY A 264 -20.26 3.96 2.20
N LEU A 265 -19.52 4.04 1.09
CA LEU A 265 -18.97 2.88 0.39
C LEU A 265 -17.51 2.62 0.78
N CYS A 266 -17.02 1.41 0.53
CA CYS A 266 -15.59 1.15 0.30
C CYS A 266 -15.28 1.19 -1.21
N LEU A 267 -13.99 1.10 -1.58
CA LEU A 267 -13.58 1.15 -2.99
C LEU A 267 -14.17 -0.02 -3.79
N GLU A 268 -14.22 -1.23 -3.21
CA GLU A 268 -14.81 -2.41 -3.82
C GLU A 268 -16.27 -2.18 -4.22
N GLU A 269 -17.09 -1.64 -3.31
CA GLU A 269 -18.49 -1.34 -3.58
C GLU A 269 -18.67 -0.23 -4.62
N TYR A 270 -17.76 0.76 -4.65
CA TYR A 270 -17.82 1.83 -5.65
C TYR A 270 -17.52 1.35 -7.07
N LEU A 271 -16.69 0.31 -7.22
CA LEU A 271 -16.31 -0.28 -8.50
C LEU A 271 -17.26 -1.39 -8.98
N SER A 272 -18.29 -1.73 -8.18
CA SER A 272 -19.25 -2.81 -8.44
C SER A 272 -20.46 -2.39 -9.28
#